data_AF-A0A0K1P9Z6-F1
#
_entry.id   AF-A0A0K1P9Z6-F1
#
_cell.length_a   1.000
_cell.length_b   1.000
_cell.length_c   1.000
_cell.angle_alpha   90.00
_cell.angle_beta   90.00
_cell.angle_gamma   90.00
#
_symmetry.space_group_name_H-M   'P 1'
#
loop_
_entity.id
_entity.type
_entity.pdbx_description
1 polymer ?
#
loop_
_entity_poly.entity_id
_entity_poly.type
_entity_poly.pdbx_seq_one_letter_code
_entity_poly.pdbx_strand_id
1 'polypeptide(L)'
;MRRGSQGAETMESFGRYLVQQRELRGMSPGDVIRVTKLSPSAIEALENDRFDRLPGRTFVVGYLRAYAACVGLNPDEVVLRYEEHASRLPPPEDTGVPRLTLKGAAGPMPIRFVFLGAAVVLIALAAYLLFVVKAAG
;
A
#
# COMPACT_ATOMS: atom_id res chain seq x y z
N MET A 1 27.37 4.77 -41.89
CA MET A 1 25.90 4.65 -41.83
C MET A 1 25.46 4.74 -40.38
N ARG A 2 24.65 5.76 -40.05
CA ARG A 2 24.12 6.09 -38.73
C ARG A 2 22.81 5.33 -38.50
N ARG A 3 22.51 5.05 -37.22
CA ARG A 3 21.16 4.87 -36.64
C ARG A 3 20.53 3.48 -36.84
N GLY A 4 20.66 2.61 -35.84
CA GLY A 4 20.03 1.29 -35.83
C GLY A 4 19.78 0.63 -34.46
N SER A 5 19.88 1.34 -33.32
CA SER A 5 19.51 0.73 -32.02
C SER A 5 19.01 1.71 -30.94
N GLN A 6 18.43 2.86 -31.32
CA GLN A 6 17.77 3.78 -30.37
C GLN A 6 16.24 3.59 -30.36
N GLY A 7 15.77 2.34 -30.37
CA GLY A 7 14.33 2.00 -30.40
C GLY A 7 13.83 1.25 -29.17
N ALA A 8 14.72 0.91 -28.24
CA ALA A 8 14.37 0.42 -26.91
C ALA A 8 14.70 1.52 -25.89
N GLU A 9 14.05 2.68 -26.03
CA GLU A 9 13.92 3.56 -24.88
C GLU A 9 13.18 2.74 -23.81
N THR A 10 13.95 2.42 -22.78
CA THR A 10 13.66 1.54 -21.67
C THR A 10 12.30 1.89 -21.09
N MET A 11 11.26 1.12 -21.41
CA MET A 11 10.00 1.22 -20.69
C MET A 11 10.32 0.78 -19.26
N GLU A 12 10.53 1.77 -18.39
CA GLU A 12 10.94 1.55 -17.00
C GLU A 12 9.97 0.56 -16.35
N SER A 13 10.52 -0.50 -15.76
CA SER A 13 9.69 -1.54 -15.14
C SER A 13 8.98 -0.96 -13.91
N PHE A 14 7.85 -1.54 -13.52
CA PHE A 14 7.06 -1.01 -12.41
C PHE A 14 7.86 -1.06 -11.08
N GLY A 15 8.63 -2.11 -10.85
CA GLY A 15 9.52 -2.24 -9.71
C GLY A 15 10.61 -1.17 -9.70
N ARG A 16 11.19 -0.85 -10.86
CA ARG A 16 12.16 0.26 -11.00
C ARG A 16 11.56 1.61 -10.66
N TYR A 17 10.31 1.86 -11.05
CA TYR A 17 9.58 3.05 -10.63
C TYR A 17 9.46 3.13 -9.09
N LEU A 18 9.13 2.03 -8.40
CA LEU A 18 9.08 2.02 -6.93
C LEU A 18 10.43 2.33 -6.29
N VAL A 19 11.51 1.70 -6.78
CA VAL A 19 12.89 1.96 -6.34
C VAL A 19 13.23 3.44 -6.46
N GLN A 20 12.98 4.02 -7.63
CA GLN A 20 13.26 5.43 -7.89
C GLN A 20 12.51 6.35 -6.92
N GLN A 21 11.22 6.10 -6.69
CA GLN A 21 10.43 6.94 -5.77
C GLN A 21 10.91 6.81 -4.32
N ARG A 22 11.31 5.61 -3.88
CA ARG A 22 11.92 5.40 -2.56
C ARG A 22 13.25 6.14 -2.42
N GLU A 23 14.12 6.05 -3.42
CA GLU A 23 15.43 6.70 -3.44
C GLU A 23 15.30 8.23 -3.48
N LEU A 24 14.32 8.77 -4.23
CA LEU A 24 14.01 10.21 -4.25
C LEU A 24 13.57 10.76 -2.87
N ARG A 25 13.15 9.88 -1.95
CA ARG A 25 12.84 10.23 -0.57
C ARG A 25 13.98 9.91 0.41
N GLY A 26 15.13 9.44 -0.10
CA GLY A 26 16.29 9.08 0.71
C GLY A 26 16.04 7.88 1.63
N MET A 27 15.05 7.04 1.33
CA MET A 27 14.69 5.90 2.18
C MET A 27 15.45 4.64 1.75
N SER A 28 16.01 3.91 2.72
CA SER A 28 16.54 2.57 2.47
C SER A 28 15.40 1.54 2.41
N PRO A 29 15.61 0.36 1.80
CA PRO A 29 14.65 -0.74 1.90
C PRO A 29 14.32 -1.09 3.35
N GLY A 30 15.30 -1.01 4.26
CA GLY A 30 15.13 -1.24 5.70
C GLY A 30 14.19 -0.25 6.37
N ASP A 31 14.14 1.00 5.91
CA ASP A 31 13.20 2.00 6.41
C ASP A 31 11.77 1.66 6.03
N VAL A 32 11.55 1.26 4.78
CA VAL A 32 10.23 0.83 4.30
C VAL A 32 9.77 -0.43 5.03
N ILE A 33 10.65 -1.41 5.24
CA ILE A 33 10.37 -2.62 6.04
C ILE A 33 9.95 -2.23 7.46
N ARG A 34 10.69 -1.32 8.10
CA ARG A 34 10.44 -0.93 9.49
C ARG A 34 9.09 -0.23 9.67
N VAL A 35 8.68 0.60 8.71
CA VAL A 35 7.42 1.36 8.74
C VAL A 35 6.23 0.48 8.32
N THR A 36 6.34 -0.24 7.21
CA THR A 36 5.22 -1.01 6.64
C THR A 36 5.01 -2.37 7.29
N LYS A 37 6.04 -2.89 7.99
CA LYS A 37 6.09 -4.26 8.54
C LYS A 37 6.01 -5.37 7.49
N LEU A 38 6.20 -5.03 6.21
CA LEU A 38 6.35 -6.02 5.15
C LEU A 38 7.67 -6.76 5.30
N SER A 39 7.71 -8.04 4.91
CA SER A 39 8.93 -8.83 4.97
C SER A 39 9.98 -8.28 3.99
N PRO A 40 11.29 -8.49 4.26
CA PRO A 40 12.35 -8.11 3.32
C PRO A 40 12.14 -8.72 1.93
N SER A 41 11.71 -9.98 1.88
CA SER A 41 11.40 -10.69 0.63
C SER A 41 10.23 -10.06 -0.13
N ALA A 42 9.22 -9.53 0.57
CA ALA A 42 8.11 -8.84 -0.09
C ALA A 42 8.56 -7.51 -0.72
N ILE A 43 9.36 -6.70 -0.01
CA ILE A 43 9.91 -5.45 -0.55
C ILE A 43 10.81 -5.74 -1.75
N GLU A 44 11.69 -6.75 -1.65
CA GLU A 44 12.54 -7.18 -2.76
C GLU A 44 11.71 -7.66 -3.96
N ALA A 45 10.62 -8.40 -3.71
CA ALA A 45 9.74 -8.87 -4.78
C ALA A 45 9.05 -7.70 -5.51
N LEU A 46 8.53 -6.71 -4.78
CA LEU A 46 7.90 -5.53 -5.36
C LEU A 46 8.88 -4.71 -6.22
N GLU A 47 10.08 -4.46 -5.71
CA GLU A 47 11.10 -3.64 -6.38
C GLU A 47 11.73 -4.33 -7.61
N ASN A 48 11.58 -5.65 -7.73
CA ASN A 48 12.12 -6.46 -8.83
C ASN A 48 11.04 -7.09 -9.73
N ASP A 49 9.79 -6.63 -9.66
CA ASP A 49 8.65 -7.16 -10.44
C ASP A 49 8.39 -8.67 -10.25
N ARG A 50 8.83 -9.26 -9.14
CA ARG A 50 8.65 -10.68 -8.81
C ARG A 50 7.35 -10.93 -8.03
N PHE A 51 6.23 -10.47 -8.59
CA PHE A 51 4.91 -10.56 -7.95
C PHE A 51 4.40 -12.00 -7.77
N ASP A 52 4.91 -12.92 -8.59
CA ASP A 52 4.70 -14.37 -8.51
C ASP A 52 5.21 -14.98 -7.19
N ARG A 53 6.19 -14.36 -6.55
CA ARG A 53 6.75 -14.80 -5.25
C ARG A 53 5.96 -14.31 -4.04
N LEU A 54 4.92 -13.50 -4.26
CA LEU A 54 4.08 -12.99 -3.18
C LEU A 54 2.94 -13.98 -2.87
N PRO A 55 2.36 -13.99 -1.65
CA PRO A 55 1.35 -14.98 -1.22
C PRO A 55 0.02 -14.98 -2.00
N GLY A 56 -0.12 -14.16 -3.06
CA GLY A 56 -1.30 -14.07 -3.92
C GLY A 56 -1.58 -12.63 -4.39
N ARG A 57 -2.20 -12.47 -5.56
CA ARG A 57 -2.45 -11.16 -6.21
C ARG A 57 -3.21 -10.16 -5.32
N THR A 58 -4.13 -10.64 -4.48
CA THR A 58 -4.89 -9.80 -3.55
C THR A 58 -3.99 -9.15 -2.49
N PHE A 59 -2.89 -9.82 -2.10
CA PHE A 59 -1.91 -9.25 -1.17
C PHE A 59 -1.04 -8.19 -1.83
N VAL A 60 -0.78 -8.32 -3.14
CA VAL A 60 0.05 -7.36 -3.89
C VAL A 60 -0.53 -5.95 -3.80
N VAL A 61 -1.84 -5.79 -4.01
CA VAL A 61 -2.51 -4.49 -3.91
C VAL A 61 -2.36 -3.89 -2.51
N GLY A 62 -2.54 -4.70 -1.46
CA GLY A 62 -2.34 -4.26 -0.07
C GLY A 62 -0.89 -3.81 0.20
N TYR A 63 0.08 -4.56 -0.32
CA TYR A 63 1.49 -4.25 -0.14
C TYR A 63 1.89 -2.98 -0.89
N LEU A 64 1.37 -2.79 -2.11
CA LEU A 64 1.59 -1.57 -2.90
C LEU A 64 0.99 -0.34 -2.23
N ARG A 65 -0.21 -0.44 -1.65
CA ARG A 65 -0.81 0.66 -0.89
C ARG A 65 0.02 1.04 0.34
N ALA A 66 0.50 0.04 1.09
CA ALA A 66 1.36 0.26 2.25
C ALA A 66 2.71 0.88 1.85
N TYR A 67 3.33 0.38 0.78
CA TYR A 67 4.58 0.92 0.22
C TYR A 67 4.39 2.37 -0.23
N ALA A 68 3.38 2.64 -1.05
CA ALA A 68 3.06 3.96 -1.58
C ALA A 68 2.85 4.99 -0.46
N ALA A 69 2.03 4.65 0.53
CA ALA A 69 1.81 5.50 1.69
C ALA A 69 3.12 5.77 2.46
N CYS A 70 3.98 4.77 2.61
CA CYS A 70 5.27 4.91 3.29
C CYS A 70 6.23 5.87 2.57
N VAL A 71 6.29 5.82 1.23
CA VAL A 71 7.18 6.68 0.44
C VAL A 71 6.53 8.01 0.02
N GLY A 72 5.29 8.27 0.47
CA GLY A 72 4.57 9.51 0.17
C GLY A 72 4.07 9.62 -1.27
N LEU A 73 3.70 8.49 -1.88
CA LEU A 73 3.00 8.41 -3.15
C LEU A 73 1.48 8.29 -2.92
N ASN A 74 0.69 8.62 -3.94
CA ASN A 74 -0.73 8.33 -3.94
C ASN A 74 -0.96 6.80 -4.10
N PRO A 75 -1.56 6.11 -3.13
CA PRO A 75 -1.76 4.67 -3.19
C PRO A 75 -2.62 4.21 -4.38
N ASP A 76 -3.63 4.99 -4.76
CA ASP A 76 -4.53 4.61 -5.85
C ASP A 76 -3.85 4.72 -7.21
N GLU A 77 -3.00 5.73 -7.42
CA GLU A 77 -2.20 5.86 -8.64
C GLU A 77 -1.18 4.73 -8.79
N VAL A 78 -0.53 4.33 -7.70
CA VAL A 78 0.43 3.21 -7.71
C VAL A 78 -0.29 1.90 -8.05
N VAL A 79 -1.48 1.66 -7.48
CA VAL A 79 -2.28 0.48 -7.80
C VAL A 79 -2.73 0.49 -9.26
N LEU A 80 -3.19 1.63 -9.78
CA LEU A 80 -3.59 1.75 -11.18
C LEU A 80 -2.43 1.44 -12.13
N ARG A 81 -1.24 1.99 -11.86
CA ARG A 81 -0.01 1.68 -12.63
C ARG A 81 0.34 0.20 -12.59
N TYR A 82 0.16 -0.44 -11.44
CA TYR A 82 0.36 -1.89 -11.31
C TYR A 82 -0.64 -2.69 -12.13
N GLU A 83 -1.92 -2.30 -12.14
CA GLU A 83 -2.94 -2.96 -12.93
C GLU A 83 -2.66 -2.86 -14.44
N GLU A 84 -2.25 -1.68 -14.91
CA GLU A 84 -1.78 -1.48 -16.28
C GLU A 84 -0.58 -2.37 -16.60
N HIS A 85 0.40 -2.44 -15.70
CA HIS A 85 1.56 -3.33 -15.85
C HIS A 85 1.14 -4.82 -15.89
N ALA A 86 0.31 -5.26 -14.95
CA ALA A 86 -0.13 -6.64 -14.82
C ALA A 86 -1.05 -7.09 -15.96
N SER A 87 -1.75 -6.17 -16.63
CA SER A 87 -2.56 -6.47 -17.82
C SER A 87 -1.74 -6.86 -19.04
N ARG A 88 -0.44 -6.49 -19.07
CA ARG A 88 0.50 -6.82 -20.15
C ARG A 88 1.19 -8.16 -19.94
N LEU A 89 1.08 -8.76 -18.76
CA LEU A 89 1.62 -10.07 -18.45
C LEU A 89 0.61 -11.16 -18.83
N PRO A 90 1.06 -12.32 -19.37
CA PRO A 90 0.17 -13.45 -19.58
C PRO A 90 -0.51 -13.86 -18.27
N PRO A 91 -1.77 -14.33 -18.31
CA PRO A 91 -2.46 -14.79 -17.11
C PRO A 91 -1.60 -15.84 -16.37
N PRO A 92 -1.47 -15.75 -15.04
CA PRO A 92 -0.76 -16.77 -14.27
C PRO A 92 -1.37 -18.15 -14.56
N GLU A 93 -0.54 -19.17 -14.80
CA GLU A 93 -1.00 -20.55 -14.79
C GLU A 93 -1.71 -20.82 -13.46
N ASP A 94 -2.91 -21.37 -13.54
CA ASP A 94 -3.80 -21.56 -12.41
C ASP A 94 -3.19 -22.63 -11.49
N THR A 95 -2.49 -22.20 -10.43
CA THR A 95 -1.79 -23.07 -9.47
C THR A 95 -2.74 -23.87 -8.56
N GLY A 96 -4.01 -24.04 -8.95
CA GLY A 96 -5.00 -24.83 -8.20
C GLY A 96 -5.39 -24.24 -6.84
N VAL A 97 -4.93 -23.03 -6.50
CA VAL A 97 -5.32 -22.35 -5.26
C VAL A 97 -6.69 -21.70 -5.49
N PRO A 98 -7.72 -22.03 -4.71
CA PRO A 98 -9.04 -21.42 -4.85
C PRO A 98 -8.91 -19.89 -4.79
N ARG A 99 -9.17 -19.22 -5.91
CA ARG A 99 -9.34 -17.76 -5.92
C ARG A 99 -10.62 -17.48 -5.15
N LEU A 100 -10.47 -17.15 -3.87
CA LEU A 100 -11.51 -16.46 -3.12
C LEU A 100 -11.75 -15.15 -3.86
N THR A 101 -12.78 -15.14 -4.69
CA THR A 101 -13.31 -13.96 -5.36
C THR A 101 -13.93 -13.09 -4.29
N LEU A 102 -13.10 -12.32 -3.59
CA LEU A 102 -13.57 -11.19 -2.79
C LEU A 102 -14.05 -10.13 -3.78
N LYS A 103 -15.30 -10.31 -4.20
CA LYS A 103 -16.09 -9.30 -4.87
C LYS A 103 -16.01 -8.06 -3.99
N GLY A 104 -15.34 -7.03 -4.51
CA GLY A 104 -15.11 -5.78 -3.81
C GLY A 104 -16.41 -5.24 -3.23
N ALA A 105 -16.38 -4.93 -1.95
CA ALA A 105 -17.29 -4.00 -1.33
C ALA A 105 -16.48 -3.19 -0.32
N ALA A 106 -15.75 -2.19 -0.82
CA ALA A 106 -15.52 -0.98 -0.04
C ALA A 106 -16.89 -0.32 0.17
N GLY A 107 -17.68 -0.87 1.09
CA GLY A 107 -18.89 -0.25 1.59
C GLY A 107 -18.51 0.82 2.62
N PRO A 108 -19.23 1.95 2.69
CA PRO A 108 -19.00 2.94 3.74
C PRO A 108 -19.10 2.27 5.12
N MET A 109 -18.07 2.45 5.95
CA MET A 109 -18.05 1.97 7.33
C MET A 109 -19.36 2.39 8.04
N PRO A 110 -20.07 1.48 8.72
CA PRO A 110 -21.36 1.82 9.29
C PRO A 110 -21.20 2.86 10.40
N ILE A 111 -21.83 4.02 10.19
CA ILE A 111 -21.78 5.26 10.98
C ILE A 111 -22.00 5.04 12.50
N ARG A 112 -22.64 3.92 12.88
CA ARG A 112 -22.82 3.50 14.28
C ARG A 112 -21.52 3.41 15.09
N PHE A 113 -20.38 3.11 14.45
CA PHE A 113 -19.09 3.03 15.15
C PHE A 113 -18.38 4.39 15.31
N VAL A 114 -18.76 5.41 14.52
CA VAL A 114 -18.23 6.78 14.65
C VAL A 114 -18.86 7.50 15.85
N PHE A 115 -20.18 7.31 16.06
CA PHE A 115 -20.88 7.92 17.18
C PHE A 115 -20.51 7.31 18.55
N LEU A 116 -20.15 6.03 18.60
CA LEU A 116 -19.72 5.38 19.83
C LEU A 116 -18.39 5.94 20.34
N GLY A 117 -17.43 6.21 19.44
CA GLY A 117 -16.14 6.82 19.80
C GLY A 117 -16.29 8.27 20.29
N ALA A 118 -17.11 9.07 19.61
CA ALA A 118 -17.34 10.47 19.98
C ALA A 118 -18.00 10.62 21.37
N ALA A 119 -18.94 9.72 21.71
CA ALA A 119 -19.58 9.71 23.03
C ALA A 119 -18.61 9.42 24.18
N VAL A 120 -17.69 8.46 24.00
CA VAL A 120 -16.68 8.13 25.03
C VAL A 120 -15.73 9.31 25.28
N VAL A 121 -15.30 10.00 24.23
CA VAL A 121 -14.42 11.18 24.35
C VAL A 121 -15.13 12.33 25.08
N LEU A 122 -16.40 12.60 24.77
CA LEU A 122 -17.18 13.64 25.44
C LEU A 122 -17.41 13.33 26.93
N ILE A 123 -17.71 12.08 27.27
CA ILE A 123 -17.89 11.65 28.67
C ILE A 123 -16.57 11.79 29.44
N ALA A 124 -15.45 11.36 28.86
CA ALA A 124 -14.14 11.50 29.48
C ALA A 124 -13.75 12.96 29.70
N LEU A 125 -14.02 13.84 28.72
CA LEU A 125 -13.76 15.27 28.83
C LEU A 125 -14.62 15.93 29.91
N ALA A 126 -15.90 15.60 29.96
CA ALA A 126 -16.80 16.12 31.00
C ALA A 126 -16.37 15.67 32.40
N ALA A 127 -16.00 14.41 32.57
CA ALA A 127 -15.48 13.87 33.84
C ALA A 127 -14.18 14.57 34.26
N TYR A 128 -13.26 14.81 33.31
CA TYR A 128 -12.01 15.53 33.57
C TYR A 128 -12.27 16.98 34.02
N LEU A 129 -13.16 17.70 33.33
CA LEU A 129 -13.51 19.08 33.70
C LEU A 129 -14.13 19.16 35.10
N LEU A 130 -15.03 18.22 35.44
CA LEU A 130 -15.63 18.14 36.78
C LEU A 130 -14.58 17.88 37.88
N PHE A 131 -13.61 17.00 37.61
CA PHE A 131 -12.50 16.72 38.53
C PHE A 131 -11.65 17.98 38.77
N VAL A 132 -11.29 18.71 37.71
CA VAL A 132 -10.48 19.95 37.81
C VAL A 132 -11.21 21.02 38.62
N VAL A 133 -12.50 21.26 38.35
CA VAL A 133 -13.29 22.27 39.07
C VAL A 133 -13.41 21.93 40.56
N LYS A 134 -13.60 20.65 40.89
CA LYS A 134 -13.69 20.19 42.29
C LYS A 134 -12.34 20.20 43.01
N ALA A 135 -11.22 20.10 42.30
CA ALA A 135 -9.88 20.19 42.88
C ALA A 135 -9.43 21.64 43.10
N ALA A 136 -10.05 22.60 42.41
CA ALA A 136 -9.68 24.02 42.44
C ALA A 136 -10.54 24.89 43.38
N GLY A 137 -11.55 24.32 44.05
CA GLY A 137 -12.41 25.00 45.03
C GLY A 137 -12.41 24.29 46.37
#